data_AF-A0A7W0BZM3-F1
#
_entry.id   AF-A0A7W0BZM3-F1
#
_cell.length_a   1.000
_cell.length_b   1.000
_cell.length_c   1.000
_cell.angle_alpha   90.00
_cell.angle_beta   90.00
_cell.angle_gamma   90.00
#
_symmetry.space_group_name_H-M   'P 1'
#
loop_
_entity.id
_entity.type
_entity.pdbx_description
1 polymer ?
#
loop_
_entity_poly.entity_id
_entity_poly.type
_entity_poly.pdbx_seq_one_letter_code
_entity_poly.pdbx_strand_id
1 'polypeptide(L)'
;MKACLLTADADYPESTSVLAHGVSTRKRKKQGYEFLDDEVKVQKYGLFTHFSEKMFHVKQITGEKFQMRVLLQRISELHELFETYYSQTLSRQVSYNPLEQTIFIPIEILDDYHMTLDRFIDYITKEWDWLQRDSIQTEGNHIQVTSQYQFRPLGYEPLMFNLDDGTYRLPTDRGEIFKLPEIMSHYLLLYNLSMISRYETEWWGEFLHSYSSDAYPFIMKFLSVTAEKVPLLLYEYIFRNFNIHFST
;
A
#
# COMPACT_ATOMS: atom_id res chain seq x y z
N MET A 1 0.39 -6.65 -13.83
CA MET A 1 -0.63 -7.40 -13.05
C MET A 1 -0.96 -8.75 -13.68
N LYS A 2 -1.69 -8.84 -14.80
CA LYS A 2 -2.09 -10.14 -15.38
C LYS A 2 -0.91 -11.08 -15.69
N ALA A 3 0.21 -10.53 -16.18
CA ALA A 3 1.43 -11.31 -16.39
C ALA A 3 1.99 -11.91 -15.08
N CYS A 4 2.03 -11.13 -14.00
CA CYS A 4 2.44 -11.60 -12.67
C CYS A 4 1.43 -12.62 -12.11
N LEU A 5 0.15 -12.47 -12.41
CA LEU A 5 -0.87 -13.43 -11.99
C LEU A 5 -0.64 -14.79 -12.64
N LEU A 6 -0.26 -14.83 -13.92
CA LEU A 6 0.07 -16.08 -14.62
C LEU A 6 1.29 -16.82 -14.03
N THR A 7 2.17 -16.13 -13.28
CA THR A 7 3.27 -16.81 -12.57
C THR A 7 2.79 -17.50 -11.30
N ALA A 8 1.64 -17.10 -10.76
CA ALA A 8 1.03 -17.70 -9.56
C ALA A 8 -0.12 -18.67 -9.89
N ASP A 9 -0.77 -18.47 -11.05
CA ASP A 9 -1.92 -19.23 -11.50
C ASP A 9 -1.90 -19.36 -13.04
N ALA A 10 -1.33 -20.47 -13.52
CA ALA A 10 -1.18 -20.72 -14.95
C ALA A 10 -2.52 -20.96 -15.67
N ASP A 11 -3.57 -21.34 -14.93
CA ASP A 11 -4.91 -21.60 -15.49
C ASP A 11 -5.73 -20.31 -15.69
N TYR A 12 -5.20 -19.15 -15.27
CA TYR A 12 -5.89 -17.88 -15.47
C TYR A 12 -5.96 -17.50 -16.97
N PRO A 13 -7.14 -17.12 -17.51
CA PRO A 13 -8.44 -17.06 -16.84
C PRO A 13 -9.20 -18.39 -16.92
N GLU A 14 -9.47 -19.01 -15.77
CA GLU A 14 -10.24 -20.27 -15.70
C GLU A 14 -11.73 -20.05 -16.06
N SER A 15 -12.25 -18.84 -15.86
CA SER A 15 -13.65 -18.50 -16.14
C SER A 15 -13.84 -17.03 -16.53
N THR A 16 -14.99 -16.70 -17.11
CA THR A 16 -15.34 -15.31 -17.41
C THR A 16 -15.54 -14.46 -16.15
N SER A 17 -15.85 -15.07 -15.01
CA SER A 17 -16.04 -14.34 -13.74
C SER A 17 -14.76 -13.65 -13.24
N VAL A 18 -13.57 -14.15 -13.58
CA VAL A 18 -12.29 -13.53 -13.19
C VAL A 18 -11.82 -12.44 -14.16
N LEU A 19 -12.52 -12.27 -15.29
CA LEU A 19 -12.20 -11.22 -16.29
C LEU A 19 -12.73 -9.84 -15.91
N ALA A 20 -13.76 -9.77 -15.06
CA ALA A 20 -14.25 -8.52 -14.51
C ALA A 20 -13.17 -7.84 -13.64
N HIS A 21 -13.31 -6.54 -13.35
CA HIS A 21 -12.33 -5.84 -12.51
C HIS A 21 -12.26 -6.38 -11.07
N GLY A 22 -13.34 -6.97 -10.55
CA GLY A 22 -13.42 -7.42 -9.16
C GLY A 22 -13.74 -6.32 -8.16
N VAL A 23 -14.04 -5.12 -8.65
CA VAL A 23 -14.33 -3.92 -7.87
C VAL A 23 -15.37 -3.08 -8.57
N SER A 24 -16.07 -2.24 -7.81
CA SER A 24 -17.07 -1.31 -8.33
C SER A 24 -17.04 0.02 -7.60
N THR A 25 -17.30 1.10 -8.32
CA THR A 25 -17.68 2.39 -7.73
C THR A 25 -19.03 2.85 -8.33
N ARG A 26 -19.66 3.85 -7.73
CA ARG A 26 -20.86 4.47 -8.31
C ARG A 26 -20.50 5.10 -9.65
N LYS A 27 -21.23 4.70 -10.71
CA LYS A 27 -21.03 5.21 -12.08
C LYS A 27 -21.35 6.69 -12.24
N ARG A 28 -22.40 7.17 -11.55
CA ARG A 28 -22.79 8.57 -11.51
C ARG A 28 -22.50 9.11 -10.12
N LYS A 29 -21.72 10.18 -10.04
CA LYS A 29 -21.40 10.84 -8.77
C LYS A 29 -22.54 11.73 -8.31
N LYS A 30 -22.63 11.92 -7.00
CA LYS A 30 -23.64 12.81 -6.40
C LYS A 30 -23.22 14.26 -6.59
N GLN A 31 -24.17 15.19 -6.48
CA GLN A 31 -23.86 16.61 -6.36
C GLN A 31 -22.95 16.84 -5.15
N GLY A 32 -21.94 17.70 -5.28
CA GLY A 32 -20.90 17.89 -4.26
C GLY A 32 -19.92 16.71 -4.18
N TYR A 33 -19.54 16.16 -5.33
CA TYR A 33 -18.59 15.05 -5.40
C TYR A 33 -17.19 15.51 -4.95
N GLU A 34 -16.64 14.80 -3.97
CA GLU A 34 -15.26 14.95 -3.52
C GLU A 34 -14.51 13.63 -3.69
N PHE A 35 -13.35 13.68 -4.35
CA PHE A 35 -12.59 12.47 -4.67
C PHE A 35 -12.12 11.73 -3.41
N LEU A 36 -11.64 12.44 -2.39
CA LEU A 36 -11.09 11.83 -1.18
C LEU A 36 -12.13 11.03 -0.40
N ASP A 37 -13.40 11.42 -0.49
CA ASP A 37 -14.54 10.79 0.19
C ASP A 37 -15.22 9.70 -0.66
N ASP A 38 -14.79 9.52 -1.91
CA ASP A 38 -15.33 8.48 -2.78
C ASP A 38 -14.89 7.09 -2.35
N GLU A 39 -15.69 6.09 -2.73
CA GLU A 39 -15.49 4.70 -2.32
C GLU A 39 -15.38 3.75 -3.50
N VAL A 40 -14.53 2.73 -3.35
CA VAL A 40 -14.53 1.53 -4.17
C VAL A 40 -14.91 0.33 -3.31
N LYS A 41 -15.88 -0.45 -3.78
CA LYS A 41 -16.32 -1.69 -3.15
C LYS A 41 -15.70 -2.90 -3.84
N VAL A 42 -15.13 -3.81 -3.04
CA VAL A 42 -14.62 -5.10 -3.50
C VAL A 42 -15.77 -6.06 -3.79
N GLN A 43 -15.72 -6.70 -4.95
CA GLN A 43 -16.72 -7.67 -5.40
C GLN A 43 -16.26 -9.10 -5.11
N LYS A 44 -17.21 -10.04 -5.12
CA LYS A 44 -16.93 -11.46 -4.86
C LYS A 44 -16.01 -12.09 -5.90
N TYR A 45 -16.13 -11.67 -7.16
CA TYR A 45 -15.37 -12.24 -8.28
C TYR A 45 -14.78 -11.14 -9.13
N GLY A 46 -13.63 -11.43 -9.75
CA GLY A 46 -12.95 -10.58 -10.70
C GLY A 46 -11.45 -10.50 -10.42
N LEU A 47 -10.74 -9.80 -11.28
CA LEU A 47 -9.29 -9.70 -11.29
C LEU A 47 -8.73 -9.26 -9.93
N PHE A 48 -9.31 -8.25 -9.29
CA PHE A 48 -8.85 -7.76 -8.01
C PHE A 48 -8.85 -8.84 -6.93
N THR A 49 -10.01 -9.49 -6.72
CA THR A 49 -10.16 -10.57 -5.72
C THR A 49 -9.26 -11.75 -6.06
N HIS A 50 -9.16 -12.10 -7.35
CA HIS A 50 -8.34 -13.22 -7.81
C HIS A 50 -6.85 -12.98 -7.59
N PHE A 51 -6.31 -11.82 -7.96
CA PHE A 51 -4.89 -11.54 -7.74
C PHE A 51 -4.58 -11.33 -6.25
N SER A 52 -5.49 -10.73 -5.48
CA SER A 52 -5.30 -10.55 -4.04
C SER A 52 -5.15 -11.89 -3.33
N GLU A 53 -5.96 -12.88 -3.70
CA GLU A 53 -5.86 -14.23 -3.16
C GLU A 53 -4.64 -14.99 -3.68
N LYS A 54 -4.45 -15.05 -5.01
CA LYS A 54 -3.42 -15.91 -5.61
C LYS A 54 -2.01 -15.39 -5.41
N MET A 55 -1.82 -14.07 -5.48
CA MET A 55 -0.50 -13.46 -5.39
C MET A 55 -0.11 -13.11 -3.95
N PHE A 56 -1.08 -12.75 -3.10
CA PHE A 56 -0.79 -12.19 -1.77
C PHE A 56 -1.52 -12.91 -0.62
N HIS A 57 -2.25 -13.99 -0.92
CA HIS A 57 -2.98 -14.80 0.08
C HIS A 57 -4.06 -14.02 0.86
N VAL A 58 -4.54 -12.90 0.33
CA VAL A 58 -5.61 -12.09 0.94
C VAL A 58 -6.98 -12.60 0.49
N LYS A 59 -7.67 -13.36 1.36
CA LYS A 59 -8.93 -14.07 1.02
C LYS A 59 -10.22 -13.43 1.56
N GLN A 60 -10.14 -12.48 2.49
CA GLN A 60 -11.28 -12.02 3.29
C GLN A 60 -11.64 -10.53 3.11
N ILE A 61 -11.51 -10.00 1.90
CA ILE A 61 -11.81 -8.58 1.60
C ILE A 61 -13.07 -8.37 0.76
N THR A 62 -13.81 -9.44 0.45
CA THR A 62 -15.03 -9.32 -0.36
C THR A 62 -16.10 -8.53 0.39
N GLY A 63 -16.70 -7.55 -0.28
CA GLY A 63 -17.73 -6.70 0.31
C GLY A 63 -17.18 -5.46 1.01
N GLU A 64 -15.89 -5.45 1.32
CA GLU A 64 -15.19 -4.30 1.89
C GLU A 64 -15.29 -3.07 0.98
N LYS A 65 -15.29 -1.91 1.62
CA LYS A 65 -15.27 -0.62 0.95
C LYS A 65 -14.05 0.16 1.40
N PHE A 66 -13.35 0.71 0.42
CA PHE A 66 -12.19 1.54 0.67
C PHE A 66 -12.48 2.96 0.18
N GLN A 67 -12.33 3.92 1.08
CA GLN A 67 -12.34 5.34 0.73
C GLN A 67 -11.02 5.73 0.06
N MET A 68 -11.06 6.65 -0.91
CA MET A 68 -9.86 7.06 -1.64
C MET A 68 -8.83 7.67 -0.69
N ARG A 69 -9.25 8.48 0.29
CA ARG A 69 -8.37 9.01 1.34
C ARG A 69 -7.56 7.92 2.02
N VAL A 70 -8.22 6.86 2.50
CA VAL A 70 -7.56 5.73 3.18
C VAL A 70 -6.60 4.99 2.26
N LEU A 71 -6.97 4.79 0.99
CA LEU A 71 -6.07 4.15 0.02
C LEU A 71 -4.81 4.98 -0.25
N LEU A 72 -4.93 6.30 -0.32
CA LEU A 72 -3.80 7.21 -0.52
C LEU A 72 -2.86 7.22 0.69
N GLN A 73 -3.38 7.06 1.90
CA GLN A 73 -2.58 6.90 3.12
C GLN A 73 -1.72 5.63 3.09
N ARG A 74 -2.01 4.63 2.23
CA ARG A 74 -1.15 3.46 2.09
C ARG A 74 0.15 3.75 1.34
N ILE A 75 0.23 4.89 0.64
CA ILE A 75 1.32 5.25 -0.28
C ILE A 75 2.17 6.33 0.38
N SER A 76 3.37 5.93 0.79
CA SER A 76 4.23 6.72 1.66
C SER A 76 4.64 8.08 1.09
N GLU A 77 4.73 8.17 -0.23
CA GLU A 77 5.11 9.34 -1.02
C GLU A 77 4.03 10.43 -0.98
N LEU A 78 2.84 10.12 -0.47
CA LEU A 78 1.75 11.06 -0.27
C LEU A 78 1.69 11.61 1.17
N HIS A 79 2.48 11.07 2.11
CA HIS A 79 2.36 11.43 3.52
C HIS A 79 2.72 12.90 3.80
N GLU A 80 3.69 13.45 3.07
CA GLU A 80 4.03 14.87 3.18
C GLU A 80 2.88 15.78 2.74
N LEU A 81 2.09 15.36 1.74
CA LEU A 81 0.89 16.10 1.33
C LEU A 81 -0.18 16.06 2.43
N PHE A 82 -0.36 14.92 3.10
CA PHE A 82 -1.28 14.82 4.24
C PHE A 82 -0.83 15.71 5.42
N GLU A 83 0.45 15.73 5.74
CA GLU A 83 1.00 16.64 6.75
C GLU A 83 0.78 18.10 6.36
N THR A 84 1.08 18.47 5.11
CA THR A 84 0.99 19.86 4.63
C THR A 84 -0.45 20.38 4.58
N TYR A 85 -1.39 19.58 4.04
CA TYR A 85 -2.77 20.03 3.81
C TYR A 85 -3.69 19.78 5.01
N TYR A 86 -3.39 18.78 5.84
CA TYR A 86 -4.28 18.35 6.93
C TYR A 86 -3.61 18.32 8.31
N SER A 87 -2.32 18.64 8.42
CA SER A 87 -1.54 18.52 9.67
C SER A 87 -1.65 17.11 10.28
N GLN A 88 -1.64 16.10 9.41
CA GLN A 88 -1.75 14.69 9.78
C GLN A 88 -0.43 13.95 9.57
N THR A 89 0.25 13.63 10.67
CA THR A 89 1.45 12.79 10.64
C THR A 89 1.05 11.33 10.55
N LEU A 90 1.09 10.78 9.33
CA LEU A 90 0.65 9.41 9.04
C LEU A 90 1.72 8.34 9.26
N SER A 91 3.01 8.73 9.33
CA SER A 91 4.10 7.78 9.51
C SER A 91 5.34 8.43 10.10
N ARG A 92 6.16 7.62 10.77
CA ARG A 92 7.54 7.96 11.13
C ARG A 92 8.52 7.39 10.10
N GLN A 93 9.58 8.14 9.80
CA GLN A 93 10.67 7.64 8.95
C GLN A 93 11.47 6.58 9.70
N VAL A 94 11.86 5.53 8.98
CA VAL A 94 12.66 4.42 9.47
C VAL A 94 13.93 4.37 8.64
N SER A 95 15.06 4.68 9.27
CA SER A 95 16.37 4.63 8.61
C SER A 95 16.72 3.19 8.28
N TYR A 96 17.42 2.97 7.16
CA TYR A 96 17.80 1.64 6.70
C TYR A 96 19.29 1.59 6.37
N ASN A 97 20.00 0.66 7.01
CA ASN A 97 21.37 0.30 6.68
C ASN A 97 21.38 -0.98 5.83
N PRO A 98 21.66 -0.89 4.51
CA PRO A 98 21.68 -2.04 3.62
C PRO A 98 22.89 -2.96 3.81
N LEU A 99 23.96 -2.51 4.45
CA LEU A 99 25.14 -3.37 4.69
C LEU A 99 24.85 -4.39 5.79
N GLU A 100 24.18 -3.94 6.85
CA GLU A 100 23.86 -4.75 8.03
C GLU A 100 22.43 -5.31 8.00
N GLN A 101 21.68 -5.03 6.92
CA GLN A 101 20.27 -5.39 6.80
C GLN A 101 19.47 -5.01 8.06
N THR A 102 19.65 -3.76 8.46
CA THR A 102 19.17 -3.26 9.73
C THR A 102 18.35 -2.00 9.51
N ILE A 103 17.16 -1.97 10.11
CA ILE A 103 16.32 -0.77 10.16
C ILE A 103 16.34 -0.18 11.57
N PHE A 104 16.20 1.14 11.65
CA PHE A 104 16.20 1.90 12.88
C PHE A 104 14.86 2.61 13.00
N ILE A 105 14.00 2.07 13.87
CA ILE A 105 12.67 2.61 14.13
C ILE A 105 12.79 3.65 15.25
N PRO A 106 12.32 4.90 15.04
CA PRO A 106 12.36 5.94 16.07
C PRO A 106 11.48 5.58 17.28
N ILE A 107 11.95 5.84 18.50
CA ILE A 107 11.19 5.51 19.74
C ILE A 107 9.88 6.29 19.86
N GLU A 108 9.73 7.39 19.15
CA GLU A 108 8.50 8.20 19.06
C GLU A 108 7.30 7.36 18.61
N ILE A 109 7.52 6.26 17.88
CA ILE A 109 6.45 5.32 17.50
C ILE A 109 5.75 4.70 18.71
N LEU A 110 6.46 4.58 19.84
CA LEU A 110 5.90 4.02 21.07
C LEU A 110 4.78 4.90 21.61
N ASP A 111 4.95 6.22 21.52
CA ASP A 111 3.94 7.20 21.90
C ASP A 111 2.77 7.20 20.91
N ASP A 112 3.04 7.15 19.60
CA ASP A 112 2.00 7.05 18.55
C ASP A 112 1.12 5.80 18.76
N TYR A 113 1.75 4.68 19.13
CA TYR A 113 1.05 3.41 19.36
C TYR A 113 0.47 3.27 20.77
N HIS A 114 0.79 4.18 21.69
CA HIS A 114 0.47 4.11 23.11
C HIS A 114 0.93 2.78 23.75
N MET A 115 2.19 2.42 23.53
CA MET A 115 2.81 1.19 24.02
C MET A 115 4.12 1.46 24.74
N THR A 116 4.44 0.64 25.74
CA THR A 116 5.81 0.54 26.25
C THR A 116 6.69 -0.20 25.24
N LEU A 117 8.01 -0.07 25.36
CA LEU A 117 8.98 -0.77 24.50
C LEU A 117 8.74 -2.29 24.47
N ASP A 118 8.63 -2.94 25.64
CA ASP A 118 8.42 -4.39 25.71
C ASP A 118 7.11 -4.81 25.02
N ARG A 119 6.04 -4.05 25.23
CA ARG A 119 4.74 -4.30 24.59
C ARG A 119 4.82 -4.12 23.07
N PHE A 120 5.57 -3.12 22.61
CA PHE A 120 5.80 -2.89 21.19
C PHE A 120 6.59 -4.05 20.56
N ILE A 121 7.65 -4.53 21.23
CA ILE A 121 8.43 -5.69 20.80
C ILE A 121 7.54 -6.94 20.71
N ASP A 122 6.74 -7.22 21.74
CA ASP A 122 5.79 -8.34 21.73
C ASP A 122 4.74 -8.20 20.62
N TYR A 123 4.31 -6.98 20.32
CA TYR A 123 3.38 -6.68 19.24
C TYR A 123 3.99 -6.94 17.86
N ILE A 124 5.14 -6.34 17.54
CA ILE A 124 5.75 -6.49 16.21
C ILE A 124 6.24 -7.91 15.95
N THR A 125 6.73 -8.63 16.97
CA THR A 125 7.15 -10.04 16.84
C THR A 125 5.98 -10.99 16.59
N LYS A 126 4.77 -10.60 16.99
CA LYS A 126 3.55 -11.36 16.72
C LYS A 126 2.94 -11.03 15.36
N GLU A 127 2.92 -9.75 14.98
CA GLU A 127 2.25 -9.30 13.76
C GLU A 127 3.14 -9.36 12.52
N TRP A 128 4.46 -9.27 12.67
CA TRP A 128 5.38 -9.23 11.53
C TRP A 128 6.03 -10.60 11.37
N ASP A 129 5.48 -11.42 10.48
CA ASP A 129 5.90 -12.81 10.26
C ASP A 129 7.40 -12.96 9.88
N TRP A 130 8.01 -11.89 9.38
CA TRP A 130 9.42 -11.84 8.98
C TRP A 130 10.38 -11.52 10.14
N LEU A 131 9.87 -11.15 11.32
CA LEU A 131 10.67 -10.65 12.45
C LEU A 131 10.79 -11.70 13.56
N GLN A 132 12.00 -11.87 14.09
CA GLN A 132 12.24 -12.65 15.30
C GLN A 132 12.69 -11.75 16.46
N ARG A 133 12.30 -12.12 17.68
CA ARG A 133 12.56 -11.30 18.88
C ARG A 133 14.05 -11.06 19.12
N ASP A 134 14.88 -12.08 18.91
CA ASP A 134 16.32 -12.01 19.14
C ASP A 134 17.04 -11.07 18.15
N SER A 135 16.34 -10.62 17.11
CA SER A 135 16.85 -9.70 16.09
C SER A 135 16.61 -8.23 16.44
N ILE A 136 16.06 -7.96 17.62
CA ILE A 136 15.66 -6.63 18.07
C ILE A 136 16.59 -6.16 19.18
N GLN A 137 17.15 -4.97 19.01
CA GLN A 137 17.96 -4.30 20.01
C GLN A 137 17.45 -2.88 20.20
N THR A 138 17.82 -2.25 21.31
CA THR A 138 17.49 -0.84 21.57
C THR A 138 18.77 -0.09 21.77
N GLU A 139 19.00 0.93 20.94
CA GLU A 139 20.19 1.75 20.97
C GLU A 139 19.80 3.23 20.93
N GLY A 140 20.04 3.93 22.04
CA GLY A 140 19.69 5.35 22.18
C GLY A 140 18.21 5.61 21.94
N ASN A 141 17.92 6.44 20.93
CA ASN A 141 16.55 6.83 20.54
C ASN A 141 15.96 5.96 19.41
N HIS A 142 16.53 4.78 19.16
CA HIS A 142 16.02 3.89 18.11
C HIS A 142 15.86 2.45 18.60
N ILE A 143 14.87 1.78 18.03
CA ILE A 143 14.68 0.33 18.08
C ILE A 143 15.31 -0.22 16.81
N GLN A 144 16.40 -0.95 16.99
CA GLN A 144 17.13 -1.59 15.91
C GLN A 144 16.50 -2.94 15.61
N VAL A 145 16.20 -3.19 14.34
CA VAL A 145 15.69 -4.47 13.86
C VAL A 145 16.57 -4.96 12.74
N THR A 146 17.23 -6.09 12.96
CA THR A 146 18.09 -6.73 11.96
C THR A 146 17.35 -7.89 11.29
N SER A 147 17.44 -7.98 9.97
CA SER A 147 16.86 -9.07 9.20
C SER A 147 17.97 -9.98 8.65
N GLN A 148 17.70 -11.29 8.60
CA GLN A 148 18.58 -12.24 7.91
C GLN A 148 18.50 -12.10 6.39
N TYR A 149 17.39 -11.54 5.90
CA TYR A 149 17.13 -11.36 4.48
C TYR A 149 17.16 -9.88 4.11
N GLN A 150 17.47 -9.62 2.83
CA GLN A 150 17.50 -8.25 2.33
C GLN A 150 16.11 -7.59 2.46
N PHE A 151 16.04 -6.41 3.07
CA PHE A 151 14.82 -5.62 3.07
C PHE A 151 14.46 -5.24 1.62
N ARG A 152 13.21 -5.50 1.23
CA ARG A 152 12.69 -5.26 -0.11
C ARG A 152 11.43 -4.38 -0.04
N PRO A 153 11.09 -3.68 -1.14
CA PRO A 153 9.87 -2.88 -1.22
C PRO A 153 8.54 -3.63 -0.98
N LEU A 154 8.54 -4.97 -1.04
CA LEU A 154 7.35 -5.80 -0.94
C LEU A 154 7.56 -6.94 0.06
N GLY A 155 6.54 -7.25 0.87
CA GLY A 155 6.55 -8.40 1.78
C GLY A 155 7.05 -8.12 3.19
N TYR A 156 7.27 -6.84 3.54
CA TYR A 156 7.67 -6.37 4.85
C TYR A 156 6.59 -5.49 5.50
N GLU A 157 5.32 -5.69 5.12
CA GLU A 157 4.18 -5.01 5.72
C GLU A 157 4.23 -5.12 7.26
N PRO A 158 3.93 -4.04 8.00
CA PRO A 158 3.37 -2.74 7.59
C PRO A 158 4.42 -1.70 7.17
N LEU A 159 5.69 -2.06 6.99
CA LEU A 159 6.70 -1.11 6.52
C LEU A 159 6.35 -0.64 5.11
N MET A 160 6.47 0.67 4.91
CA MET A 160 6.12 1.35 3.68
C MET A 160 7.40 1.84 3.02
N PHE A 161 7.80 1.20 1.93
CA PHE A 161 8.97 1.64 1.17
C PHE A 161 8.68 2.97 0.46
N ASN A 162 9.60 3.92 0.54
CA ASN A 162 9.48 5.21 -0.13
C ASN A 162 10.47 5.30 -1.30
N LEU A 163 9.94 5.58 -2.50
CA LEU A 163 10.76 5.70 -3.71
C LEU A 163 11.68 6.91 -3.72
N ASP A 164 11.25 8.02 -3.14
CA ASP A 164 11.93 9.31 -3.27
C ASP A 164 13.30 9.28 -2.54
N ASP A 165 13.37 8.58 -1.39
CA ASP A 165 14.59 8.49 -0.56
C ASP A 165 15.16 7.06 -0.38
N GLY A 166 14.47 6.04 -0.86
CA GLY A 166 14.88 4.64 -0.73
C GLY A 166 14.83 4.10 0.70
N THR A 167 14.15 4.80 1.62
CA THR A 167 13.99 4.41 3.01
C THR A 167 12.62 3.79 3.27
N TYR A 168 12.38 3.37 4.52
CA TYR A 168 11.08 2.87 4.94
C TYR A 168 10.38 3.89 5.82
N ARG A 169 9.07 3.76 5.89
CA ARG A 169 8.21 4.49 6.82
C ARG A 169 7.34 3.49 7.57
N LEU A 170 7.08 3.79 8.83
CA LEU A 170 6.18 3.01 9.67
C LEU A 170 4.97 3.88 10.01
N PRO A 171 3.73 3.41 9.75
CA PRO A 171 2.54 4.22 9.99
C PRO A 171 2.38 4.53 11.47
N THR A 172 1.82 5.70 11.79
CA THR A 172 1.52 6.11 13.18
C THR A 172 0.23 5.48 13.71
N ASP A 173 -0.62 4.99 12.82
CA ASP A 173 -1.77 4.16 13.17
C ASP A 173 -1.61 2.70 12.71
N ARG A 174 -2.42 1.82 13.29
CA ARG A 174 -2.39 0.37 13.02
C ARG A 174 -3.57 -0.10 12.17
N GLY A 175 -4.07 0.76 11.28
CA GLY A 175 -5.19 0.47 10.40
C GLY A 175 -4.92 -0.74 9.50
N GLU A 176 -5.96 -1.53 9.22
CA GLU A 176 -5.86 -2.75 8.42
C GLU A 176 -5.32 -2.49 7.00
N ILE A 177 -5.50 -1.26 6.47
CA ILE A 177 -4.94 -0.88 5.17
C ILE A 177 -3.42 -1.04 5.10
N PHE A 178 -2.71 -0.79 6.20
CA PHE A 178 -1.25 -0.90 6.27
C PHE A 178 -0.75 -2.34 6.28
N LYS A 179 -1.61 -3.29 6.65
CA LYS A 179 -1.34 -4.73 6.56
C LYS A 179 -1.54 -5.28 5.15
N LEU A 180 -2.26 -4.56 4.30
CA LEU A 180 -2.48 -4.96 2.91
C LEU A 180 -1.27 -4.59 2.04
N PRO A 181 -0.92 -5.43 1.06
CA PRO A 181 0.07 -5.09 0.03
C PRO A 181 -0.28 -3.79 -0.69
N GLU A 182 0.68 -2.88 -0.78
CA GLU A 182 0.48 -1.53 -1.34
C GLU A 182 -0.07 -1.54 -2.78
N ILE A 183 0.32 -2.56 -3.56
CA ILE A 183 -0.13 -2.75 -4.94
C ILE A 183 -1.65 -2.85 -5.07
N MET A 184 -2.34 -3.33 -4.03
CA MET A 184 -3.80 -3.37 -3.99
C MET A 184 -4.38 -1.95 -3.97
N SER A 185 -3.81 -1.03 -3.17
CA SER A 185 -4.23 0.37 -3.14
C SER A 185 -4.02 1.07 -4.48
N HIS A 186 -2.88 0.84 -5.14
CA HIS A 186 -2.66 1.36 -6.49
C HIS A 186 -3.72 0.86 -7.48
N TYR A 187 -4.07 -0.43 -7.44
CA TYR A 187 -5.11 -0.98 -8.31
C TYR A 187 -6.47 -0.31 -8.07
N LEU A 188 -6.88 -0.18 -6.80
CA LEU A 188 -8.17 0.40 -6.42
C LEU A 188 -8.29 1.87 -6.80
N LEU A 189 -7.24 2.65 -6.56
CA LEU A 189 -7.16 4.07 -6.93
C LEU A 189 -7.18 4.26 -8.45
N LEU A 190 -6.37 3.50 -9.19
CA LEU A 190 -6.37 3.54 -10.66
C LEU A 190 -7.72 3.11 -11.26
N TYR A 191 -8.36 2.09 -10.68
CA TYR A 191 -9.70 1.70 -11.09
C TYR A 191 -10.68 2.86 -10.91
N ASN A 192 -10.68 3.51 -9.74
CA ASN A 192 -11.54 4.65 -9.46
C ASN A 192 -11.31 5.81 -10.45
N LEU A 193 -10.05 6.22 -10.64
CA LEU A 193 -9.68 7.28 -11.59
C LEU A 193 -10.08 6.92 -13.03
N SER A 194 -9.97 5.66 -13.43
CA SER A 194 -10.42 5.21 -14.76
C SER A 194 -11.93 5.30 -14.96
N MET A 195 -12.71 5.17 -13.88
CA MET A 195 -14.15 5.33 -13.92
C MET A 195 -14.53 6.80 -14.00
N ILE A 196 -13.86 7.67 -13.23
CA ILE A 196 -14.06 9.12 -13.29
C ILE A 196 -13.73 9.64 -14.69
N SER A 197 -12.55 9.31 -15.23
CA SER A 197 -12.12 9.83 -16.53
C SER A 197 -13.03 9.39 -17.69
N ARG A 198 -13.73 8.27 -17.54
CA ARG A 198 -14.67 7.76 -18.56
C ARG A 198 -16.10 8.30 -18.40
N TYR A 199 -16.60 8.41 -17.18
CA TYR A 199 -18.03 8.65 -16.93
C TYR A 199 -18.33 10.04 -16.35
N GLU A 200 -17.33 10.72 -15.80
CA GLU A 200 -17.45 12.06 -15.20
C GLU A 200 -16.51 13.03 -15.94
N THR A 201 -16.64 13.08 -17.27
CA THR A 201 -15.73 13.86 -18.15
C THR A 201 -15.77 15.35 -17.86
N GLU A 202 -16.93 15.87 -17.44
CA GLU A 202 -17.07 17.28 -17.02
C GLU A 202 -16.28 17.55 -15.74
N TRP A 203 -16.46 16.73 -14.70
CA TRP A 203 -15.67 16.85 -13.47
C TRP A 203 -14.17 16.67 -13.75
N TRP A 204 -13.79 15.71 -14.60
CA TRP A 204 -12.38 15.50 -14.94
C TRP A 204 -11.78 16.68 -15.73
N GLY A 205 -12.56 17.28 -16.63
CA GLY A 205 -12.18 18.49 -17.36
C GLY A 205 -12.04 19.70 -16.42
N GLU A 206 -13.03 19.94 -15.57
CA GLU A 206 -12.97 20.99 -14.54
C GLU A 206 -11.79 20.76 -13.61
N PHE A 207 -11.59 19.54 -13.12
CA PHE A 207 -10.46 19.16 -12.27
C PHE A 207 -9.09 19.51 -12.86
N LEU A 208 -8.90 19.33 -14.17
CA LEU A 208 -7.66 19.72 -14.87
C LEU A 208 -7.49 21.24 -15.04
N HIS A 209 -8.59 21.99 -15.01
CA HIS A 209 -8.59 23.44 -15.24
C HIS A 209 -8.68 24.26 -13.95
N SER A 210 -9.36 23.75 -12.93
CA SER A 210 -9.55 24.35 -11.62
C SER A 210 -8.58 23.72 -10.63
N TYR A 211 -7.44 24.38 -10.43
CA TYR A 211 -6.43 24.04 -9.41
C TYR A 211 -6.95 24.19 -7.96
N SER A 212 -8.25 24.42 -7.75
CA SER A 212 -8.88 24.71 -6.45
C SER A 212 -9.36 23.47 -5.71
N SER A 213 -9.21 22.27 -6.26
CA SER A 213 -9.61 21.04 -5.56
C SER A 213 -8.47 20.53 -4.68
N ASP A 214 -8.74 20.29 -3.40
CA ASP A 214 -7.79 19.65 -2.47
C ASP A 214 -7.34 18.27 -2.96
N ALA A 215 -8.10 17.61 -3.84
CA ALA A 215 -7.76 16.33 -4.42
C ALA A 215 -6.67 16.42 -5.53
N TYR A 216 -6.50 17.59 -6.15
CA TYR A 216 -5.57 17.77 -7.27
C TYR A 216 -4.12 17.37 -6.95
N PRO A 217 -3.48 17.93 -5.91
CA PRO A 217 -2.10 17.56 -5.56
C PRO A 217 -1.96 16.06 -5.25
N PHE A 218 -2.95 15.46 -4.60
CA PHE A 218 -2.93 14.03 -4.28
C PHE A 218 -3.01 13.14 -5.51
N ILE A 219 -3.94 13.41 -6.44
CA ILE A 219 -4.09 12.62 -7.67
C ILE A 219 -2.84 12.76 -8.54
N MET A 220 -2.30 13.98 -8.69
CA MET A 220 -1.12 14.20 -9.52
C MET A 220 0.13 13.52 -8.96
N LYS A 221 0.41 13.67 -7.65
CA LYS A 221 1.52 12.94 -7.02
C LYS A 221 1.27 11.43 -7.06
N PHE A 222 0.04 10.97 -6.82
CA PHE A 222 -0.30 9.55 -6.93
C PHE A 222 -0.02 8.97 -8.32
N LEU A 223 -0.43 9.65 -9.39
CA LEU A 223 -0.21 9.20 -10.76
C LEU A 223 1.29 9.16 -11.10
N SER A 224 2.06 10.16 -10.65
CA SER A 224 3.52 10.18 -10.78
C SER A 224 4.17 9.00 -10.07
N VAL A 225 3.86 8.80 -8.79
CA VAL A 225 4.41 7.70 -7.97
C VAL A 225 4.02 6.35 -8.56
N THR A 226 2.76 6.18 -8.96
CA THR A 226 2.24 4.93 -9.51
C THR A 226 2.94 4.52 -10.80
N ALA A 227 3.32 5.47 -11.65
CA ALA A 227 4.03 5.20 -12.90
C ALA A 227 5.38 4.51 -12.68
N GLU A 228 6.04 4.78 -11.55
CA GLU A 228 7.35 4.21 -11.20
C GLU A 228 7.23 3.04 -10.21
N LYS A 229 6.38 3.18 -9.19
CA LYS A 229 6.27 2.23 -8.07
C LYS A 229 5.61 0.93 -8.46
N VAL A 230 4.56 0.96 -9.28
CA VAL A 230 3.85 -0.25 -9.68
C VAL A 230 4.78 -1.20 -10.46
N PRO A 231 5.53 -0.74 -11.48
CA PRO A 231 6.55 -1.57 -12.12
C PRO A 231 7.56 -2.18 -11.13
N LEU A 232 8.07 -1.39 -10.17
CA LEU A 232 8.99 -1.87 -9.15
C LEU A 232 8.37 -2.98 -8.28
N LEU A 233 7.19 -2.75 -7.72
CA LEU A 233 6.51 -3.72 -6.85
C LEU A 233 6.20 -5.03 -7.60
N LEU A 234 5.80 -4.94 -8.87
CA LEU A 234 5.56 -6.12 -9.71
C LEU A 234 6.84 -6.85 -10.07
N TYR A 235 7.94 -6.13 -10.29
CA TYR A 235 9.27 -6.73 -10.47
C TYR A 235 9.72 -7.48 -9.23
N GLU A 236 9.64 -6.86 -8.04
CA GLU A 236 9.99 -7.51 -6.77
C GLU A 236 9.16 -8.77 -6.50
N TYR A 237 7.86 -8.72 -6.82
CA TYR A 237 6.99 -9.90 -6.74
C TYR A 237 7.48 -11.05 -7.63
N ILE A 238 7.74 -10.77 -8.91
CA ILE A 238 8.23 -11.75 -9.87
C ILE A 238 9.58 -12.31 -9.41
N PHE A 239 10.51 -11.42 -9.05
CA PHE A 239 11.86 -11.79 -8.64
C PHE A 239 11.85 -12.70 -7.40
N ARG A 240 11.00 -12.40 -6.42
CA ARG A 240 10.80 -13.24 -5.22
C ARG A 240 10.30 -14.63 -5.59
N ASN A 241 9.26 -14.73 -6.41
CA ASN A 241 8.71 -16.03 -6.80
C ASN A 241 9.71 -16.89 -7.59
N PHE A 242 10.46 -16.28 -8.53
CA PHE A 242 11.43 -17.05 -9.30
C PHE A 242 12.64 -17.49 -8.47
N ASN A 243 13.17 -16.66 -7.56
CA ASN A 243 14.31 -17.06 -6.74
C ASN A 243 13.99 -18.10 -5.67
N ILE A 244 12.74 -18.17 -5.19
CA ILE A 244 12.29 -19.26 -4.31
C ILE A 244 12.36 -20.60 -5.05
N HIS A 245 12.10 -20.64 -6.35
CA HIS A 245 12.15 -21.88 -7.15
C HIS A 245 13.57 -22.35 -7.53
N PHE A 246 14.61 -21.51 -7.40
CA PHE A 246 16.00 -21.90 -7.67
C PHE A 246 16.82 -22.20 -6.40
N SER A 247 16.20 -22.08 -5.22
CA SER A 247 16.85 -22.30 -3.91
C SER A 247 16.42 -23.61 -3.23
N THR A 248 15.66 -24.46 -3.93
CA THR A 248 15.27 -25.82 -3.53
C THR A 248 15.94 -26.85 -4.44
#